data_AF-A0AA39P791-F1
#
_entry.id   AF-A0AA39P791-F1
#
_cell.length_a   1.000
_cell.length_b   1.000
_cell.length_c   1.000
_cell.angle_alpha   90.00
_cell.angle_beta   90.00
_cell.angle_gamma   90.00
#
_symmetry.space_group_name_H-M   'P 1'
#
loop_
_entity.id
_entity.type
_entity.pdbx_description
1 polymer ?
#
loop_
_entity_poly.entity_id
_entity_poly.type
_entity_poly.pdbx_seq_one_letter_code
_entity_poly.pdbx_strand_id
1 'polypeptide(L)'
;MPGPSNHKKPKAAKKKVKKPLPPKPVSPAPKLVSLTLTDHDVVPKLPFIYDPGNGPRVRDTGSFLSSFFAQAPAMDIPMCAEFAQEEIRQMLSTVLPEETALILWYNKSRATSRICPACQRLYHLGDALPNLMGEDAEDSQKGRLPQLQREQELSGLCSPVCFILASCNFPEAIKSAWGHTEDEMDDKAWSMLNAPLQSDQHGELSTGLSMLVRMTRLYDLGLAQLCFPDVDLDS
;
A
#
# COMPACT_ATOMS: atom_id res chain seq x y z
N MET A 1 66.65 58.48 -20.16
CA MET A 1 66.78 57.60 -18.98
C MET A 1 66.86 56.16 -19.49
N PRO A 2 67.83 55.37 -18.99
CA PRO A 2 68.55 54.27 -19.69
C PRO A 2 67.66 53.04 -19.89
N GLY A 3 67.82 52.12 -20.83
CA GLY A 3 68.82 51.78 -21.86
C GLY A 3 68.57 50.30 -22.25
N PRO A 4 68.78 49.84 -23.49
CA PRO A 4 68.54 48.44 -23.88
C PRO A 4 69.74 47.57 -23.49
N SER A 5 69.51 46.30 -23.10
CA SER A 5 70.62 45.35 -22.94
C SER A 5 70.26 43.92 -23.34
N ASN A 6 71.27 43.32 -23.97
CA ASN A 6 71.30 42.14 -24.80
C ASN A 6 71.52 40.83 -24.03
N HIS A 7 71.05 39.75 -24.66
CA HIS A 7 71.59 38.39 -24.75
C HIS A 7 72.22 37.69 -23.52
N LYS A 8 71.70 36.48 -23.24
CA LYS A 8 72.45 35.21 -23.36
C LYS A 8 71.53 33.98 -23.22
N LYS A 9 71.64 33.03 -24.17
CA LYS A 9 71.10 31.65 -24.09
C LYS A 9 71.69 30.95 -22.84
N PRO A 10 70.99 29.97 -22.23
CA PRO A 10 71.39 28.59 -22.52
C PRO A 10 70.31 27.49 -22.42
N LYS A 11 70.60 26.43 -23.19
CA LYS A 11 70.45 24.98 -22.90
C LYS A 11 69.07 24.32 -23.01
N ALA A 12 68.99 23.50 -24.05
CA ALA A 12 68.03 22.42 -24.26
C ALA A 12 67.96 21.48 -23.05
N ALA A 13 66.75 21.31 -22.50
CA ALA A 13 66.45 20.23 -21.57
C ALA A 13 66.02 18.99 -22.37
N LYS A 14 66.78 17.91 -22.17
CA LYS A 14 66.61 16.60 -22.78
C LYS A 14 65.19 16.05 -22.52
N LYS A 15 64.52 15.58 -23.59
CA LYS A 15 63.34 14.71 -23.51
C LYS A 15 63.69 13.49 -22.67
N LYS A 16 63.14 13.39 -21.45
CA LYS A 16 63.14 12.15 -20.68
C LYS A 16 62.12 11.20 -21.30
N VAL A 17 62.64 10.19 -22.01
CA VAL A 17 61.89 9.00 -22.42
C VAL A 17 61.34 8.34 -21.15
N LYS A 18 60.02 8.40 -20.95
CA LYS A 18 59.35 7.60 -19.92
C LYS A 18 59.37 6.14 -20.39
N LYS A 19 60.10 5.30 -19.67
CA LYS A 19 60.05 3.84 -19.83
C LYS A 19 58.61 3.36 -19.60
N PRO A 20 58.09 2.40 -20.38
CA PRO A 20 56.80 1.78 -20.12
C PRO A 20 56.83 1.05 -18.77
N LEU A 21 55.81 1.27 -17.93
CA LEU A 21 55.57 0.44 -16.75
C LEU A 21 55.23 -0.99 -17.20
N PRO A 22 55.63 -2.01 -16.40
CA PRO A 22 55.28 -3.40 -16.68
C PRO A 22 53.76 -3.61 -16.57
N PRO A 23 53.18 -4.50 -17.40
CA PRO A 23 51.76 -4.80 -17.34
C PRO A 23 51.40 -5.45 -16.00
N LYS A 24 50.38 -4.91 -15.33
CA LYS A 24 49.78 -5.54 -14.15
C LYS A 24 49.21 -6.93 -14.54
N PRO A 25 49.30 -7.94 -13.66
CA PRO A 25 48.68 -9.24 -13.91
C PRO A 25 47.17 -9.07 -14.05
N VAL A 26 46.64 -9.57 -15.17
CA VAL A 26 45.21 -9.67 -15.42
C VAL A 26 44.67 -10.77 -14.53
N SER A 27 43.84 -10.42 -13.55
CA SER A 27 43.07 -11.39 -12.78
C SER A 27 42.19 -12.21 -13.73
N PRO A 28 42.08 -13.54 -13.54
CA PRO A 28 41.26 -14.36 -14.42
C PRO A 28 39.79 -13.96 -14.29
N ALA A 29 39.13 -13.82 -15.43
CA ALA A 29 37.70 -13.59 -15.53
C ALA A 29 36.92 -14.67 -14.75
N PRO A 30 35.83 -14.31 -14.05
CA PRO A 30 34.96 -15.31 -13.45
C PRO A 30 34.38 -16.18 -14.57
N LYS A 31 34.57 -17.50 -14.43
CA LYS A 31 34.05 -18.50 -15.36
C LYS A 31 32.53 -18.34 -15.45
N LEU A 32 32.04 -18.10 -16.66
CA LEU A 32 30.63 -18.11 -16.99
C LEU A 32 30.08 -19.50 -16.64
N VAL A 33 29.32 -19.58 -15.55
CA VAL A 33 28.57 -20.79 -15.20
C VAL A 33 27.49 -20.92 -16.26
N SER A 34 27.64 -21.88 -17.16
CA SER A 34 26.64 -22.26 -18.14
C SER A 34 25.45 -22.86 -17.38
N LEU A 35 24.45 -22.04 -17.07
CA LEU A 35 23.17 -22.50 -16.57
C LEU A 35 22.46 -23.23 -17.72
N THR A 36 22.40 -24.55 -17.60
CA THR A 36 21.52 -25.38 -18.42
C THR A 36 20.08 -24.98 -18.12
N LEU A 37 19.49 -24.21 -19.03
CA LEU A 37 18.07 -23.90 -19.08
C LEU A 37 17.31 -25.21 -19.35
N THR A 38 16.68 -25.76 -18.32
CA THR A 38 15.56 -26.68 -18.50
C THR A 38 14.33 -25.83 -18.81
N ASP A 39 13.82 -26.04 -20.01
CA ASP A 39 12.68 -25.40 -20.66
C ASP A 39 11.38 -25.63 -19.86
N HIS A 40 11.05 -24.67 -18.99
CA HIS A 40 9.69 -24.44 -18.52
C HIS A 40 9.40 -22.98 -18.83
N ASP A 41 8.43 -22.73 -19.72
CA ASP A 41 7.90 -21.41 -20.10
C ASP A 41 8.06 -20.35 -19.00
N VAL A 42 9.16 -19.58 -19.07
CA VAL A 42 9.39 -18.45 -18.17
C VAL A 42 8.61 -17.27 -18.72
N VAL A 43 7.28 -17.31 -18.54
CA VAL A 43 6.47 -16.11 -18.66
C VAL A 43 7.02 -15.11 -17.61
N PRO A 44 7.53 -13.93 -18.01
CA PRO A 44 8.02 -12.95 -17.06
C PRO A 44 6.89 -12.60 -16.08
N LYS A 45 7.06 -12.92 -14.79
CA LYS A 45 6.07 -12.57 -13.77
C LYS A 45 5.93 -11.05 -13.75
N LEU A 46 4.71 -10.55 -13.96
CA LEU A 46 4.43 -9.12 -13.89
C LEU A 46 4.78 -8.60 -12.49
N PRO A 47 5.26 -7.34 -12.39
CA PRO A 47 5.52 -6.75 -11.08
C PRO A 47 4.22 -6.66 -10.27
N PHE A 48 4.31 -7.01 -8.99
CA PHE A 48 3.16 -7.01 -8.06
C PHE A 48 2.84 -5.60 -7.53
N ILE A 49 3.67 -4.60 -7.83
CA ILE A 49 3.39 -3.17 -7.63
C ILE A 49 3.51 -2.46 -8.99
N TYR A 50 2.58 -1.54 -9.27
CA TYR A 50 2.67 -0.62 -10.41
C TYR A 50 2.27 0.80 -9.97
N ASP A 51 2.71 1.85 -10.66
CA ASP A 51 2.33 3.23 -10.35
C ASP A 51 1.74 3.91 -11.60
N PRO A 52 0.46 4.32 -11.60
CA PRO A 52 -0.15 5.05 -12.70
C PRO A 52 0.19 6.55 -12.73
N GLY A 53 1.06 7.05 -11.84
CA GLY A 53 1.48 8.45 -11.74
C GLY A 53 0.83 9.21 -10.58
N ASN A 54 -0.01 8.55 -9.78
CA ASN A 54 -0.64 9.13 -8.58
C ASN A 54 -0.47 8.23 -7.34
N GLY A 55 0.61 7.46 -7.31
CA GLY A 55 1.04 6.64 -6.18
C GLY A 55 1.01 5.13 -6.48
N PRO A 56 1.82 4.34 -5.79
CA PRO A 56 1.94 2.90 -6.03
C PRO A 56 0.64 2.16 -5.74
N ARG A 57 0.34 1.15 -6.58
CA ARG A 57 -0.81 0.25 -6.49
C ARG A 57 -0.33 -1.19 -6.38
N VAL A 58 -0.93 -1.94 -5.46
CA VAL A 58 -0.67 -3.37 -5.29
C VAL A 58 -1.54 -4.15 -6.27
N ARG A 59 -0.92 -4.89 -7.19
CA ARG A 59 -1.63 -5.72 -8.18
C ARG A 59 -1.89 -7.13 -7.68
N ASP A 60 -0.95 -7.67 -6.92
CA ASP A 60 -1.03 -9.01 -6.33
C ASP A 60 -0.72 -8.88 -4.85
N THR A 61 -1.77 -8.87 -4.04
CA THR A 61 -1.69 -8.69 -2.58
C THR A 61 -0.90 -9.82 -1.92
N GLY A 62 -1.07 -11.07 -2.36
CA GLY A 62 -0.32 -12.20 -1.80
C GLY A 62 1.18 -12.11 -2.06
N SER A 63 1.57 -11.79 -3.30
CA SER A 63 2.97 -11.55 -3.64
C SER A 63 3.54 -10.31 -2.93
N PHE A 64 2.73 -9.25 -2.75
CA PHE A 64 3.15 -8.07 -1.99
C PHE A 64 3.43 -8.39 -0.52
N LEU A 65 2.52 -9.11 0.15
CA LEU A 65 2.61 -9.44 1.57
C LEU A 65 3.79 -10.35 1.91
N SER A 66 4.24 -11.18 0.95
CA SER A 66 5.43 -12.02 1.07
C SER A 66 6.73 -11.30 0.67
N SER A 67 6.63 -10.07 0.16
CA SER A 67 7.77 -9.28 -0.30
C SER A 67 8.36 -8.40 0.80
N PHE A 68 9.54 -7.85 0.55
CA PHE A 68 10.18 -6.88 1.44
C PHE A 68 9.45 -5.53 1.52
N PHE A 69 8.54 -5.24 0.59
CA PHE A 69 7.82 -3.96 0.56
C PHE A 69 6.69 -3.91 1.60
N ALA A 70 6.19 -5.07 2.03
CA ALA A 70 5.18 -5.15 3.08
C ALA A 70 5.81 -4.83 4.44
N GLN A 71 5.19 -3.91 5.19
CA GLN A 71 5.62 -3.64 6.55
C GLN A 71 5.27 -4.81 7.48
N ALA A 72 6.15 -5.07 8.43
CA ALA A 72 5.91 -6.04 9.48
C ALA A 72 4.73 -5.59 10.37
N PRO A 73 3.95 -6.53 10.95
CA PRO A 73 2.94 -6.19 11.93
C PRO A 73 3.51 -5.40 13.12
N ALA A 74 2.72 -4.47 13.64
CA ALA A 74 3.10 -3.66 14.80
C ALA A 74 2.77 -4.41 16.10
N MET A 75 3.68 -5.29 16.52
CA MET A 75 3.48 -6.16 17.69
C MET A 75 3.46 -5.42 19.03
N ASP A 76 3.91 -4.16 19.05
CA ASP A 76 3.91 -3.27 20.21
C ASP A 76 2.56 -2.55 20.42
N ILE A 77 1.66 -2.60 19.43
CA ILE A 77 0.31 -2.06 19.52
C ILE A 77 -0.66 -3.23 19.75
N PRO A 78 -1.36 -3.30 20.90
CA PRO A 78 -2.19 -4.46 21.27
C PRO A 78 -3.17 -4.88 20.17
N MET A 79 -3.95 -3.94 19.63
CA MET A 79 -4.92 -4.23 18.58
C MET A 79 -4.27 -4.76 17.29
N CYS A 80 -3.12 -4.20 16.90
CA CYS A 80 -2.40 -4.66 15.73
C CYS A 80 -1.84 -6.08 15.92
N ALA A 81 -1.37 -6.41 17.13
CA ALA A 81 -0.87 -7.74 17.47
C ALA A 81 -1.99 -8.79 17.44
N GLU A 82 -3.20 -8.44 17.89
CA GLU A 82 -4.38 -9.31 17.78
C GLU A 82 -4.73 -9.58 16.32
N PHE A 83 -4.84 -8.54 15.49
CA PHE A 83 -5.11 -8.71 14.06
C PHE A 83 -3.96 -9.36 13.29
N ALA A 84 -2.74 -9.41 13.82
CA ALA A 84 -1.60 -10.05 13.17
C ALA A 84 -1.68 -11.59 13.17
N GLN A 85 -2.59 -12.16 13.96
CA GLN A 85 -2.81 -13.60 14.05
C GLN A 85 -3.31 -14.18 12.73
N GLU A 86 -2.87 -15.39 12.42
CA GLU A 86 -3.22 -16.11 11.19
C GLU A 86 -4.68 -16.59 11.23
N GLU A 87 -5.18 -16.90 12.42
CA GLU A 87 -6.55 -17.29 12.68
C GLU A 87 -7.52 -16.16 12.29
N ILE A 88 -7.17 -14.91 12.59
CA ILE A 88 -7.98 -13.76 12.20
C ILE A 88 -7.99 -13.59 10.67
N ARG A 89 -6.85 -13.82 10.00
CA ARG A 89 -6.80 -13.84 8.52
C ARG A 89 -7.74 -14.91 7.96
N GLN A 90 -7.72 -16.11 8.53
CA GLN A 90 -8.60 -17.21 8.10
C GLN A 90 -10.06 -16.88 8.32
N MET A 91 -10.43 -16.32 9.47
CA MET A 91 -11.79 -15.86 9.75
C MET A 91 -12.26 -14.80 8.75
N LEU A 92 -11.44 -13.78 8.48
CA LEU A 92 -11.73 -12.76 7.47
C LEU A 92 -12.01 -13.37 6.08
N SER A 93 -11.24 -14.39 5.67
CA SER A 93 -11.43 -15.08 4.39
C SER A 93 -12.71 -15.92 4.31
N THR A 94 -13.40 -16.17 5.42
CA THR A 94 -14.72 -16.83 5.41
C THR A 94 -15.87 -15.86 5.12
N VAL A 95 -15.65 -14.56 5.33
CA VAL A 95 -16.69 -13.51 5.26
C VAL A 95 -16.45 -12.49 4.15
N LEU A 96 -15.21 -12.36 3.67
CA LEU A 96 -14.81 -11.43 2.62
C LEU A 96 -14.14 -12.17 1.45
N PRO A 97 -14.20 -11.60 0.24
CA PRO A 97 -13.37 -12.06 -0.87
C PRO A 97 -11.89 -12.04 -0.50
N GLU A 98 -11.13 -13.03 -0.98
CA GLU A 98 -9.74 -13.29 -0.56
C GLU A 98 -8.86 -12.02 -0.58
N GLU A 99 -8.89 -11.26 -1.68
CA GLU A 99 -8.10 -10.04 -1.80
C GLU A 99 -8.48 -8.98 -0.76
N THR A 100 -9.79 -8.80 -0.51
CA THR A 100 -10.29 -7.82 0.46
C THR A 100 -9.94 -8.25 1.89
N ALA A 101 -10.03 -9.56 2.19
CA ALA A 101 -9.62 -10.13 3.47
C ALA A 101 -8.12 -9.88 3.74
N LEU A 102 -7.25 -10.17 2.76
CA LEU A 102 -5.81 -9.93 2.87
C LEU A 102 -5.46 -8.45 3.08
N ILE A 103 -6.13 -7.55 2.35
CA ILE A 103 -5.95 -6.10 2.52
C ILE A 103 -6.41 -5.65 3.90
N LEU A 104 -7.58 -6.09 4.37
CA LEU A 104 -8.09 -5.70 5.69
C LEU A 104 -7.19 -6.22 6.81
N TRP A 105 -6.78 -7.49 6.73
CA TRP A 105 -5.80 -8.09 7.63
C TRP A 105 -4.48 -7.30 7.65
N TYR A 106 -3.97 -6.89 6.48
CA TYR A 106 -2.81 -6.01 6.38
C TYR A 106 -3.03 -4.68 7.10
N ASN A 107 -4.10 -3.98 6.75
CA ASN A 107 -4.37 -2.65 7.28
C ASN A 107 -4.53 -2.64 8.80
N LYS A 108 -5.17 -3.66 9.38
CA LYS A 108 -5.43 -3.71 10.83
C LYS A 108 -4.23 -4.15 11.68
N SER A 109 -3.32 -4.95 11.12
CA SER A 109 -2.15 -5.44 11.85
C SER A 109 -0.91 -4.53 11.75
N ARG A 110 -0.97 -3.46 10.95
CA ARG A 110 0.16 -2.52 10.78
C ARG A 110 -0.19 -1.15 11.38
N ALA A 111 0.80 -0.51 12.00
CA ALA A 111 0.61 0.80 12.63
C ALA A 111 0.11 1.86 11.63
N THR A 112 0.82 2.05 10.52
CA THR A 112 0.54 3.16 9.58
C THR A 112 0.46 2.77 8.11
N SER A 113 1.06 1.67 7.68
CA SER A 113 1.00 1.28 6.26
C SER A 113 -0.38 0.73 5.91
N ARG A 114 -0.92 1.17 4.77
CA ARG A 114 -2.26 0.84 4.28
C ARG A 114 -2.24 0.50 2.81
N ILE A 115 -3.07 -0.45 2.41
CA ILE A 115 -3.49 -0.69 1.03
C ILE A 115 -4.97 -0.30 0.95
N CYS A 116 -5.31 0.61 0.04
CA CYS A 116 -6.70 1.01 -0.16
C CYS A 116 -7.51 -0.15 -0.75
N PRO A 117 -8.56 -0.67 -0.08
CA PRO A 117 -9.34 -1.80 -0.60
C PRO A 117 -9.98 -1.51 -1.96
N ALA A 118 -10.37 -0.25 -2.22
CA ALA A 118 -11.10 0.11 -3.43
C ALA A 118 -10.23 0.35 -4.67
N CYS A 119 -8.98 0.82 -4.49
CA CYS A 119 -8.11 1.16 -5.64
C CYS A 119 -6.69 0.61 -5.51
N GLN A 120 -6.45 -0.23 -4.51
CA GLN A 120 -5.18 -0.88 -4.18
C GLN A 120 -4.00 0.08 -3.94
N ARG A 121 -4.25 1.37 -3.69
CA ARG A 121 -3.20 2.36 -3.39
C ARG A 121 -2.46 2.00 -2.12
N LEU A 122 -1.14 1.87 -2.22
CA LEU A 122 -0.26 1.75 -1.07
C LEU A 122 0.09 3.15 -0.56
N TYR A 123 -0.12 3.39 0.73
CA TYR A 123 0.15 4.67 1.38
C TYR A 123 0.39 4.49 2.89
N HIS A 124 0.76 5.58 3.56
CA HIS A 124 0.87 5.65 5.01
C HIS A 124 -0.16 6.61 5.60
N LEU A 125 -0.68 6.28 6.78
CA LEU A 125 -1.52 7.20 7.53
C LEU A 125 -0.79 8.53 7.76
N GLY A 126 -1.47 9.64 7.45
CA GLY A 126 -0.92 10.99 7.50
C GLY A 126 -0.29 11.49 6.19
N ASP A 127 -0.20 10.65 5.16
CA ASP A 127 0.29 11.08 3.84
C ASP A 127 -0.66 12.10 3.19
N ALA A 128 -0.09 13.11 2.55
CA ALA A 128 -0.81 14.00 1.66
C ALA A 128 -0.98 13.34 0.28
N LEU A 129 -2.11 12.65 0.08
CA LEU A 129 -2.35 11.88 -1.12
C LEU A 129 -2.85 12.73 -2.29
N PRO A 130 -2.36 12.51 -3.53
CA PRO A 130 -2.91 13.16 -4.71
C PRO A 130 -4.38 12.80 -4.89
N ASN A 131 -5.19 13.82 -5.18
CA ASN A 131 -6.62 13.65 -5.48
C ASN A 131 -6.78 12.75 -6.70
N LEU A 132 -7.69 11.77 -6.62
CA LEU A 132 -7.96 10.84 -7.71
C LEU A 132 -8.69 11.51 -8.89
N MET A 133 -9.31 12.67 -8.67
CA MET A 133 -10.07 13.40 -9.69
C MET A 133 -9.27 14.46 -10.45
N GLY A 134 -7.97 14.61 -10.19
CA GLY A 134 -7.06 15.41 -11.03
C GLY A 134 -7.16 16.93 -10.90
N GLU A 135 -7.64 17.47 -9.77
CA GLU A 135 -7.73 18.92 -9.53
C GLU A 135 -6.45 19.51 -8.90
N ASP A 136 -6.20 20.78 -9.20
CA ASP A 136 -4.95 21.53 -8.97
C ASP A 136 -4.43 21.54 -7.52
N ALA A 137 -3.11 21.66 -7.40
CA ALA A 137 -2.30 21.56 -6.18
C ALA A 137 -2.69 22.49 -5.01
N GLU A 138 -3.53 23.50 -5.25
CA GLU A 138 -4.00 24.47 -4.24
C GLU A 138 -5.02 23.86 -3.25
N ASP A 139 -5.68 22.76 -3.60
CA ASP A 139 -6.67 22.10 -2.72
C ASP A 139 -6.08 21.00 -1.82
N SER A 140 -4.76 20.78 -1.90
CA SER A 140 -4.04 19.75 -1.14
C SER A 140 -4.10 19.97 0.39
N GLN A 141 -4.43 21.19 0.85
CA GLN A 141 -4.68 21.48 2.26
C GLN A 141 -6.01 20.90 2.80
N LYS A 142 -6.97 20.55 1.92
CA LYS A 142 -8.16 19.78 2.31
C LYS A 142 -7.86 18.31 2.63
N GLY A 143 -6.63 17.84 2.40
CA GLY A 143 -6.17 16.50 2.78
C GLY A 143 -6.16 16.23 4.30
N ARG A 144 -6.39 17.24 5.14
CA ARG A 144 -6.53 17.11 6.59
C ARG A 144 -7.97 17.28 7.08
N LEU A 145 -8.95 16.76 6.35
CA LEU A 145 -10.28 16.60 6.95
C LEU A 145 -10.16 15.54 8.05
N PRO A 146 -10.47 15.85 9.32
CA PRO A 146 -10.38 14.88 10.42
C PRO A 146 -11.15 13.59 10.12
N GLN A 147 -12.23 13.68 9.34
CA GLN A 147 -13.03 12.54 8.92
C GLN A 147 -12.32 11.66 7.87
N LEU A 148 -11.52 12.23 6.97
CA LEU A 148 -10.73 11.42 6.02
C LEU A 148 -9.65 10.63 6.77
N GLN A 149 -8.96 11.27 7.72
CA GLN A 149 -7.97 10.57 8.53
C GLN A 149 -8.63 9.43 9.33
N ARG A 150 -9.75 9.70 10.00
CA ARG A 150 -10.52 8.66 10.69
C ARG A 150 -10.94 7.54 9.75
N GLU A 151 -11.42 7.86 8.56
CA GLU A 151 -11.79 6.83 7.60
C GLU A 151 -10.60 5.98 7.13
N GLN A 152 -9.44 6.60 6.89
CA GLN A 152 -8.21 5.88 6.57
C GLN A 152 -7.76 4.95 7.71
N GLU A 153 -7.97 5.36 8.97
CA GLU A 153 -7.70 4.54 10.15
C GLU A 153 -8.70 3.37 10.30
N LEU A 154 -9.98 3.63 10.04
CA LEU A 154 -11.06 2.64 10.16
C LEU A 154 -10.99 1.58 9.06
N SER A 155 -11.06 2.00 7.78
CA SER A 155 -11.22 1.10 6.63
C SER A 155 -9.99 0.97 5.76
N GLY A 156 -9.03 1.90 5.86
CA GLY A 156 -7.91 2.00 4.92
C GLY A 156 -8.31 2.61 3.57
N LEU A 157 -9.50 3.20 3.44
CA LEU A 157 -9.92 3.86 2.20
C LEU A 157 -9.20 5.21 2.04
N CYS A 158 -8.45 5.34 0.95
CA CYS A 158 -7.50 6.46 0.81
C CYS A 158 -8.13 7.82 0.45
N SER A 159 -9.40 7.86 0.05
CA SER A 159 -10.06 9.10 -0.40
C SER A 159 -11.59 9.03 -0.26
N PRO A 160 -12.28 10.18 -0.28
CA PRO A 160 -13.75 10.22 -0.32
C PRO A 160 -14.35 9.45 -1.50
N VAL A 161 -13.69 9.49 -2.68
CA VAL A 161 -14.14 8.75 -3.87
C VAL A 161 -14.07 7.24 -3.63
N CYS A 162 -12.98 6.74 -3.04
CA CYS A 162 -12.84 5.32 -2.72
C CYS A 162 -13.92 4.83 -1.75
N PHE A 163 -14.32 5.67 -0.80
CA PHE A 163 -15.39 5.33 0.12
C PHE A 163 -16.77 5.38 -0.49
N ILE A 164 -17.07 6.40 -1.30
CA ILE A 164 -18.34 6.43 -2.03
C ILE A 164 -18.49 5.16 -2.89
N LEU A 165 -17.40 4.71 -3.53
CA LEU A 165 -17.40 3.44 -4.26
C LEU A 165 -17.64 2.23 -3.35
N ALA A 166 -16.98 2.18 -2.18
CA ALA A 166 -17.15 1.08 -1.23
C ALA A 166 -18.55 1.03 -0.60
N SER A 167 -19.18 2.18 -0.42
CA SER A 167 -20.48 2.35 0.24
C SER A 167 -21.63 2.52 -0.76
N CYS A 168 -21.43 2.28 -2.06
CA CYS A 168 -22.44 2.55 -3.08
C CYS A 168 -23.72 1.70 -2.93
N ASN A 169 -23.64 0.55 -2.24
CA ASN A 169 -24.79 -0.28 -1.87
C ASN A 169 -25.65 0.33 -0.74
N PHE A 170 -25.16 1.39 -0.06
CA PHE A 170 -25.82 2.04 1.07
C PHE A 170 -25.85 3.57 0.90
N PRO A 171 -26.40 4.10 -0.21
CA PRO A 171 -26.28 5.52 -0.56
C PRO A 171 -26.79 6.47 0.53
N GLU A 172 -27.81 6.04 1.28
CA GLU A 172 -28.41 6.83 2.36
C GLU A 172 -27.55 6.86 3.63
N ALA A 173 -26.68 5.86 3.84
CA ALA A 173 -25.81 5.76 5.01
C ALA A 173 -24.41 6.38 4.79
N ILE A 174 -24.02 6.67 3.54
CA ILE A 174 -22.67 7.18 3.18
C ILE A 174 -22.24 8.34 4.07
N LYS A 175 -23.11 9.34 4.27
CA LYS A 175 -22.74 10.54 5.03
C LYS A 175 -22.55 10.25 6.52
N SER A 176 -23.44 9.45 7.12
CA SER A 176 -23.35 9.12 8.54
C SER A 176 -22.18 8.17 8.81
N ALA A 177 -21.88 7.26 7.89
CA ALA A 177 -20.80 6.27 8.05
C ALA A 177 -19.39 6.82 7.85
N TRP A 178 -19.23 7.95 7.16
CA TRP A 178 -17.93 8.51 6.80
C TRP A 178 -17.13 8.93 8.03
N GLY A 179 -16.09 8.17 8.36
CA GLY A 179 -15.20 8.44 9.49
C GLY A 179 -15.82 8.23 10.88
N HIS A 180 -16.94 7.52 10.97
CA HIS A 180 -17.62 7.20 12.23
C HIS A 180 -17.62 5.70 12.51
N THR A 181 -17.57 5.32 13.78
CA THR A 181 -17.84 3.96 14.29
C THR A 181 -19.34 3.77 14.57
N GLU A 182 -19.76 2.55 14.89
CA GLU A 182 -21.16 2.24 15.22
C GLU A 182 -21.74 3.18 16.29
N ASP A 183 -21.01 3.38 17.39
CA ASP A 183 -21.42 4.18 18.55
C ASP A 183 -21.57 5.69 18.25
N GLU A 184 -20.98 6.16 17.15
CA GLU A 184 -21.06 7.56 16.71
C GLU A 184 -22.15 7.78 15.64
N MET A 185 -22.71 6.70 15.07
CA MET A 185 -23.74 6.77 14.04
C MET A 185 -25.16 6.77 14.63
N ASP A 186 -26.09 7.38 13.91
CA ASP A 186 -27.51 7.24 14.24
C ASP A 186 -28.04 5.84 13.91
N ASP A 187 -28.98 5.34 14.72
CA ASP A 187 -29.58 4.00 14.59
C ASP A 187 -30.14 3.72 13.19
N LYS A 188 -30.65 4.77 12.53
CA LYS A 188 -31.24 4.65 11.20
C LYS A 188 -30.16 4.35 10.16
N ALA A 189 -29.05 5.08 10.19
CA ALA A 189 -27.90 4.85 9.32
C ALA A 189 -27.24 3.50 9.61
N TRP A 190 -27.15 3.11 10.87
CA TRP A 190 -26.64 1.79 11.25
C TRP A 190 -27.53 0.67 10.71
N SER A 191 -28.85 0.79 10.85
CA SER A 191 -29.80 -0.17 10.28
C SER A 191 -29.67 -0.29 8.76
N MET A 192 -29.41 0.83 8.05
CA MET A 192 -29.18 0.83 6.61
C MET A 192 -27.90 0.11 6.21
N LEU A 193 -26.79 0.27 6.96
CA LEU A 193 -25.54 -0.45 6.71
C LEU A 193 -25.67 -1.96 6.95
N ASN A 194 -26.58 -2.36 7.84
CA ASN A 194 -26.87 -3.76 8.16
C ASN A 194 -27.99 -4.35 7.30
N ALA A 195 -28.57 -3.58 6.36
CA ALA A 195 -29.56 -4.08 5.45
C ALA A 195 -28.96 -5.20 4.55
N PRO A 196 -29.75 -6.21 4.16
CA PRO A 196 -29.27 -7.27 3.28
C PRO A 196 -28.67 -6.68 1.99
N LEU A 197 -27.43 -7.06 1.69
CA LEU A 197 -26.76 -6.70 0.44
C LEU A 197 -27.50 -7.36 -0.73
N GLN A 198 -27.98 -6.56 -1.69
CA GLN A 198 -28.59 -7.10 -2.91
C GLN A 198 -27.48 -7.66 -3.81
N SER A 199 -27.25 -8.97 -3.74
CA SER A 199 -26.20 -9.69 -4.48
C SER A 199 -26.33 -9.59 -6.00
N ASP A 200 -27.52 -9.32 -6.51
CA ASP A 200 -27.84 -9.54 -7.93
C ASP A 200 -27.52 -8.33 -8.83
N GLN A 201 -27.22 -7.16 -8.25
CA GLN A 201 -27.00 -5.92 -9.02
C GLN A 201 -25.55 -5.43 -9.00
N HIS A 202 -24.74 -5.86 -8.03
CA HIS A 202 -23.39 -5.36 -7.81
C HIS A 202 -22.39 -6.52 -7.77
N GLY A 203 -21.28 -6.39 -8.51
CA GLY A 203 -20.26 -7.45 -8.60
C GLY A 203 -19.61 -7.76 -7.24
N GLU A 204 -18.96 -8.94 -7.14
CA GLU A 204 -18.34 -9.47 -5.92
C GLU A 204 -17.45 -8.45 -5.18
N LEU A 205 -16.65 -7.67 -5.91
CA LEU A 205 -15.82 -6.61 -5.33
C LEU A 205 -16.65 -5.54 -4.62
N SER A 206 -17.76 -5.10 -5.21
CA SER A 206 -18.63 -4.09 -4.61
C SER A 206 -19.26 -4.61 -3.31
N THR A 207 -19.71 -5.85 -3.31
CA THR A 207 -20.26 -6.53 -2.14
C THR A 207 -19.21 -6.67 -1.04
N GLY A 208 -17.98 -7.10 -1.38
CA GLY A 208 -16.86 -7.20 -0.46
C GLY A 208 -16.45 -5.85 0.15
N LEU A 209 -16.43 -4.78 -0.65
CA LEU A 209 -16.14 -3.43 -0.16
C LEU A 209 -17.24 -2.90 0.77
N SER A 210 -18.51 -3.15 0.45
CA SER A 210 -19.62 -2.77 1.32
C SER A 210 -19.60 -3.54 2.64
N MET A 211 -19.28 -4.83 2.60
CA MET A 211 -19.07 -5.64 3.80
C MET A 211 -17.89 -5.13 4.62
N LEU A 212 -16.77 -4.76 3.98
CA LEU A 212 -15.63 -4.15 4.66
C LEU A 212 -16.02 -2.85 5.36
N VAL A 213 -16.79 -1.97 4.70
CA VAL A 213 -17.25 -0.72 5.33
C VAL A 213 -18.07 -1.02 6.59
N ARG A 214 -19.01 -1.97 6.54
CA ARG A 214 -19.81 -2.39 7.69
C ARG A 214 -18.94 -2.94 8.83
N MET A 215 -18.08 -3.91 8.53
CA MET A 215 -17.18 -4.52 9.50
C MET A 215 -16.31 -3.47 10.20
N THR A 216 -15.74 -2.54 9.43
CA THR A 216 -14.82 -1.53 9.98
C THR A 216 -15.47 -0.43 10.83
N ARG A 217 -16.80 -0.43 10.99
CA ARG A 217 -17.49 0.39 12.00
C ARG A 217 -17.46 -0.23 13.39
N LEU A 218 -17.17 -1.53 13.48
CA LEU A 218 -17.06 -2.28 14.73
C LEU A 218 -15.60 -2.38 15.13
N TYR A 219 -15.31 -2.22 16.42
CA TYR A 219 -13.95 -2.26 16.95
C TYR A 219 -13.24 -3.60 16.66
N ASP A 220 -13.96 -4.71 16.81
CA ASP A 220 -13.50 -6.08 16.59
C ASP A 220 -13.88 -6.65 15.20
N LEU A 221 -14.33 -5.76 14.30
CA LEU A 221 -14.89 -6.11 12.99
C LEU A 221 -16.21 -6.90 13.02
N GLY A 222 -16.82 -7.12 14.20
CA GLY A 222 -17.98 -8.00 14.36
C GLY A 222 -17.68 -9.45 14.00
N LEU A 223 -16.41 -9.86 14.04
CA LEU A 223 -15.97 -11.16 13.54
C LEU A 223 -16.61 -12.32 14.28
N ALA A 224 -16.81 -12.19 15.59
CA ALA A 224 -17.45 -13.24 16.39
C ALA A 224 -18.88 -13.51 15.90
N GLN A 225 -19.68 -12.46 15.70
CA GLN A 225 -21.05 -12.58 15.21
C GLN A 225 -21.14 -13.07 13.76
N LEU A 226 -20.17 -12.68 12.92
CA LEU A 226 -20.15 -13.08 11.51
C LEU A 226 -19.70 -14.54 11.31
N CYS A 227 -18.74 -15.02 12.09
CA CYS A 227 -18.23 -16.38 11.99
C CYS A 227 -19.05 -17.38 12.83
N PHE A 228 -19.73 -16.92 13.89
CA PHE A 228 -20.47 -17.76 14.83
C PHE A 228 -21.88 -17.19 15.10
N PRO A 229 -22.76 -17.11 14.08
CA PRO A 229 -24.09 -16.52 14.23
C PRO A 229 -25.02 -17.26 15.20
N ASP A 230 -24.72 -18.53 15.50
CA ASP A 230 -25.53 -19.39 16.38
C ASP A 230 -25.10 -19.35 17.86
N VAL A 231 -24.07 -18.57 18.20
CA VAL A 231 -23.57 -18.46 19.58
C VAL A 231 -24.03 -17.13 20.15
N ASP A 232 -24.99 -17.15 21.08
CA ASP A 232 -25.35 -15.98 21.89
C ASP A 232 -24.16 -15.63 22.80
N LEU A 233 -23.39 -14.61 22.42
CA LEU A 233 -22.21 -14.15 23.16
C LEU A 233 -22.53 -13.11 24.25
N ASP A 234 -23.80 -12.69 24.36
CA ASP A 234 -24.28 -11.71 25.35
C ASP A 234 -24.75 -12.36 26.67
N SER A 235 -23.89 -13.17 27.30
CA SER A 235 -24.13 -13.76 28.64
C SER A 235 -23.25 -13.18 29.73
#